data_AF-A0A6H1C7K7-F1
#
_entry.id   AF-A0A6H1C7K7-F1
#
_cell.length_a   1.000
_cell.length_b   1.000
_cell.length_c   1.000
_cell.angle_alpha   90.00
_cell.angle_beta   90.00
_cell.angle_gamma   90.00
#
_symmetry.space_group_name_H-M   'P 1'
#
loop_
_entity.id
_entity.type
_entity.pdbx_description
1 polymer ?
#
loop_
_entity_poly.entity_id
_entity_poly.type
_entity_poly.pdbx_seq_one_letter_code
_entity_poly.pdbx_strand_id
1 'polypeptide(L)'
;MCVVQMSRRMFLLGASAAAGAMALGGPVGCARPGVAGNPVGPGAEAVRRLEAQRRTTGQAVVAAQVTARPVQVDLGGTVVSTWGYGDTLPGPLLRARAGDLLQVRVDNRLEADTSIHFHGIAMSNDMDGVPGLTQEPIVAGESFTYEFTPPHPGTYFYHSHTGLQLDRGLYGVVVIDDPAEPGGYDDEWVVVLDDWVDGTGRTPDDVARELGMPAPGRPAPRAGGMGSMMDHGAMGGMGSMMGAESMRSDLLGGAGDVNYPYYLLNGRTPVDPVTLTAAPGQRVRIRLVNAASDTAFRVGLGGHAMTVTHSDGFPVSPRNTDAVLIGMGERFDVLVTLADGVFPLYAAAEGKPGHAVAVVRTAAGTAATDTRPGELDRRVLLGTALSPAEQVRLPRRSHDNYLSVDMGGTMAPYRWMLNGATFPDTAPLTVAQGQRVRMRLRNMSAMFHPMHVHGHTFALVDGGARKDTVTVRPMQTVEIEFDADNPGQWALHCHNAYHQEAGMMTTLSYRA
;
A
#
# COMPACT_ATOMS: atom_id res chain seq x y z
N MET A 1 14.56 -49.57 -4.02
CA MET A 1 15.65 -48.66 -4.45
C MET A 1 14.99 -47.54 -5.26
N CYS A 2 15.05 -46.33 -4.70
CA CYS A 2 14.66 -45.02 -5.23
C CYS A 2 13.52 -44.90 -6.25
N VAL A 3 12.32 -44.61 -5.73
CA VAL A 3 11.31 -43.80 -6.41
C VAL A 3 11.59 -42.35 -6.02
N VAL A 4 11.97 -41.51 -6.98
CA VAL A 4 12.14 -40.06 -6.77
C VAL A 4 10.84 -39.37 -7.16
N GLN A 5 10.18 -38.76 -6.18
CA GLN A 5 9.06 -37.84 -6.37
C GLN A 5 9.55 -36.54 -7.03
N MET A 6 8.93 -36.13 -8.14
CA MET A 6 9.20 -34.84 -8.79
C MET A 6 8.15 -33.79 -8.33
N SER A 7 8.64 -32.70 -7.75
CA SER A 7 7.87 -31.53 -7.32
C SER A 7 7.74 -30.48 -8.44
N ARG A 8 6.66 -29.71 -8.38
CA ARG A 8 6.27 -28.64 -9.31
C ARG A 8 7.31 -27.50 -9.34
N ARG A 9 8.05 -27.38 -10.44
CA ARG A 9 8.74 -26.17 -10.91
C ARG A 9 8.67 -26.12 -12.45
N MET A 10 8.64 -24.91 -12.99
CA MET A 10 8.50 -24.52 -14.40
C MET A 10 7.09 -24.54 -15.01
N PHE A 11 6.53 -23.33 -15.11
CA PHE A 11 5.50 -22.96 -16.08
C PHE A 11 6.24 -22.50 -17.34
N LEU A 12 6.25 -23.30 -18.40
CA LEU A 12 6.37 -22.88 -19.80
C LEU A 12 6.20 -24.09 -20.74
N LEU A 13 5.47 -23.82 -21.84
CA LEU A 13 5.23 -24.63 -23.04
C LEU A 13 4.06 -25.64 -23.00
N GLY A 14 3.00 -25.25 -23.71
CA GLY A 14 1.90 -26.12 -24.11
C GLY A 14 1.18 -25.58 -25.34
N ALA A 15 1.90 -25.39 -26.45
CA ALA A 15 1.27 -25.38 -27.77
C ALA A 15 0.92 -26.83 -28.13
N SER A 16 -0.35 -27.13 -28.36
CA SER A 16 -0.75 -28.36 -29.04
C SER A 16 -1.94 -28.11 -29.96
N ALA A 17 -1.91 -28.85 -31.05
CA ALA A 17 -2.60 -28.61 -32.31
C ALA A 17 -4.12 -28.79 -32.26
N ALA A 18 -4.76 -28.22 -33.29
CA ALA A 18 -6.18 -28.29 -33.59
C ALA A 18 -6.71 -29.73 -33.81
N ALA A 19 -7.92 -30.00 -33.32
CA ALA A 19 -9.11 -30.32 -34.13
C ALA A 19 -10.17 -31.04 -33.26
N GLY A 20 -11.43 -30.58 -33.32
CA GLY A 20 -12.58 -31.31 -32.76
C GLY A 20 -13.73 -30.42 -32.33
N ALA A 21 -14.56 -29.98 -33.28
CA ALA A 21 -15.81 -29.29 -33.00
C ALA A 21 -16.92 -30.29 -32.62
N MET A 22 -17.64 -30.04 -31.52
CA MET A 22 -19.08 -30.28 -31.42
C MET A 22 -19.70 -29.30 -30.42
N ALA A 23 -20.67 -28.54 -30.91
CA ALA A 23 -21.44 -27.54 -30.16
C ALA A 23 -22.70 -28.16 -29.56
N LEU A 24 -23.01 -27.84 -28.30
CA LEU A 24 -24.37 -27.87 -27.76
C LEU A 24 -24.54 -26.62 -26.88
N GLY A 25 -25.50 -25.78 -27.27
CA GLY A 25 -25.73 -24.44 -26.74
C GLY A 25 -26.51 -24.39 -25.43
N GLY A 26 -26.16 -23.41 -24.59
CA GLY A 26 -26.93 -22.90 -23.46
C GLY A 26 -27.05 -21.38 -23.57
N PRO A 27 -27.98 -20.73 -22.83
CA PRO A 27 -28.43 -19.38 -23.14
C PRO A 27 -27.32 -18.34 -22.92
N VAL A 28 -27.15 -17.50 -23.94
CA VAL A 28 -26.19 -16.39 -24.00
C VAL A 28 -26.66 -15.29 -23.06
N GLY A 29 -26.10 -15.24 -21.86
CA GLY A 29 -26.03 -13.98 -21.11
C GLY A 29 -25.12 -13.03 -21.89
N CYS A 30 -25.52 -11.77 -22.04
CA CYS A 30 -24.72 -10.73 -22.71
C CYS A 30 -23.43 -10.44 -21.92
N ALA A 31 -22.43 -11.31 -22.03
CA ALA A 31 -21.05 -11.00 -21.70
C ALA A 31 -20.51 -10.16 -22.87
N ARG A 32 -20.20 -8.89 -22.60
CA ARG A 32 -19.42 -8.07 -23.54
C ARG A 32 -18.07 -8.77 -23.76
N PRO A 33 -17.55 -8.79 -25.00
CA PRO A 33 -16.28 -9.46 -25.27
C PRO A 33 -15.18 -8.76 -24.45
N GLY A 34 -14.51 -9.53 -23.59
CA GLY A 34 -13.27 -9.07 -22.96
C GLY A 34 -12.23 -8.75 -24.03
N VAL A 35 -11.25 -7.90 -23.70
CA VAL A 35 -10.16 -7.60 -24.63
C VAL A 35 -9.43 -8.89 -24.98
N ALA A 36 -9.55 -9.33 -26.23
CA ALA A 36 -8.86 -10.50 -26.76
C ALA A 36 -7.40 -10.14 -27.08
N GLY A 37 -6.47 -11.08 -26.86
CA GLY A 37 -5.04 -10.85 -27.10
C GLY A 37 -4.14 -11.56 -26.11
N ASN A 38 -2.84 -11.56 -26.40
CA ASN A 38 -1.84 -12.09 -25.48
C ASN A 38 -1.56 -11.05 -24.38
N PRO A 39 -1.29 -11.47 -23.12
CA PRO A 39 -0.83 -10.54 -22.08
C PRO A 39 0.43 -9.78 -22.52
N VAL A 40 0.45 -8.46 -22.30
CA VAL A 40 1.64 -7.64 -22.47
C VAL A 40 2.52 -7.81 -21.24
N GLY A 41 3.59 -8.61 -21.38
CA GLY A 41 4.54 -8.87 -20.29
C GLY A 41 5.46 -7.68 -19.96
N PRO A 42 6.15 -7.72 -18.81
CA PRO A 42 6.99 -6.62 -18.33
C PRO A 42 8.12 -6.25 -19.31
N GLY A 43 8.72 -7.24 -19.98
CA GLY A 43 9.74 -7.03 -21.01
C GLY A 43 9.19 -6.77 -22.42
N ALA A 44 7.93 -6.38 -22.60
CA ALA A 44 7.37 -6.15 -23.94
C ALA A 44 7.88 -4.84 -24.57
N GLU A 45 7.86 -4.77 -25.91
CA GLU A 45 8.28 -3.56 -26.63
C GLU A 45 7.44 -2.33 -26.27
N ALA A 46 6.14 -2.50 -26.03
CA ALA A 46 5.25 -1.43 -25.62
C ALA A 46 5.69 -0.78 -24.29
N VAL A 47 6.17 -1.58 -23.34
CA VAL A 47 6.70 -1.11 -22.04
C VAL A 47 7.95 -0.26 -22.27
N ARG A 48 8.95 -0.83 -22.95
CA ARG A 48 10.21 -0.13 -23.26
C ARG A 48 9.99 1.16 -24.04
N ARG A 49 9.04 1.16 -24.98
CA ARG A 49 8.72 2.34 -25.79
C ARG A 49 8.15 3.47 -24.94
N LEU A 50 7.24 3.16 -24.00
CA LEU A 50 6.69 4.18 -23.11
C LEU A 50 7.77 4.74 -22.17
N GLU A 51 8.62 3.89 -21.58
CA GLU A 51 9.68 4.38 -20.71
C GLU A 51 10.69 5.25 -21.48
N ALA A 52 11.02 4.88 -22.73
CA ALA A 52 11.85 5.72 -23.60
C ALA A 52 11.22 7.09 -23.91
N GLN A 53 9.89 7.20 -23.94
CA GLN A 53 9.18 8.49 -24.10
C GLN A 53 9.22 9.36 -22.84
N ARG A 54 9.35 8.75 -21.66
CA ARG A 54 9.51 9.49 -20.40
C ARG A 54 10.92 10.08 -20.26
N ARG A 55 11.93 9.44 -20.87
CA ARG A 55 13.32 9.91 -20.85
C ARG A 55 13.50 11.16 -21.72
N THR A 56 14.34 12.07 -21.25
CA THR A 56 14.70 13.29 -22.01
C THR A 56 16.22 13.43 -22.15
N THR A 57 16.68 14.04 -23.24
CA THR A 57 18.11 14.28 -23.45
C THR A 57 18.64 15.26 -22.40
N GLY A 58 19.69 14.87 -21.67
CA GLY A 58 20.29 15.70 -20.61
C GLY A 58 19.54 15.64 -19.27
N GLN A 59 18.60 14.71 -19.12
CA GLN A 59 17.93 14.39 -17.87
C GLN A 59 18.94 14.14 -16.74
N ALA A 60 18.72 14.74 -15.57
CA ALA A 60 19.57 14.49 -14.41
C ALA A 60 19.38 13.06 -13.91
N VAL A 61 20.48 12.41 -13.51
CA VAL A 61 20.45 11.07 -12.92
C VAL A 61 20.59 11.21 -11.41
N VAL A 62 19.59 10.72 -10.68
CA VAL A 62 19.61 10.63 -9.22
C VAL A 62 19.87 9.19 -8.86
N ALA A 63 21.10 8.90 -8.41
CA ALA A 63 21.49 7.56 -7.98
C ALA A 63 21.35 7.42 -6.46
N ALA A 64 20.75 6.32 -6.01
CA ALA A 64 20.62 5.97 -4.61
C ALA A 64 20.92 4.48 -4.38
N GLN A 65 21.22 4.14 -3.13
CA GLN A 65 21.45 2.77 -2.70
C GLN A 65 20.62 2.48 -1.46
N VAL A 66 19.98 1.31 -1.47
CA VAL A 66 19.18 0.79 -0.38
C VAL A 66 19.69 -0.63 -0.07
N THR A 67 19.87 -0.96 1.21
CA THR A 67 20.35 -2.29 1.61
C THR A 67 19.36 -2.93 2.57
N ALA A 68 18.70 -4.01 2.13
CA ALA A 68 17.86 -4.82 2.99
C ALA A 68 18.75 -5.69 3.88
N ARG A 69 18.63 -5.60 5.20
CA ARG A 69 19.43 -6.41 6.14
C ARG A 69 18.73 -6.61 7.47
N PRO A 70 19.13 -7.61 8.27
CA PRO A 70 18.81 -7.65 9.69
C PRO A 70 19.44 -6.46 10.40
N VAL A 71 18.72 -5.90 11.37
CA VAL A 71 19.10 -4.67 12.10
C VAL A 71 18.54 -4.71 13.52
N GLN A 72 19.20 -4.02 14.45
CA GLN A 72 18.62 -3.68 15.75
C GLN A 72 18.17 -2.23 15.73
N VAL A 73 16.91 -1.97 16.05
CA VAL A 73 16.32 -0.62 16.05
C VAL A 73 15.81 -0.29 17.44
N ASP A 74 16.13 0.91 17.93
CA ASP A 74 15.53 1.48 19.12
C ASP A 74 14.23 2.22 18.77
N LEU A 75 13.10 1.69 19.23
CA LEU A 75 11.76 2.25 19.04
C LEU A 75 11.42 3.33 20.08
N GLY A 76 12.40 3.90 20.77
CA GLY A 76 12.17 4.85 21.85
C GLY A 76 12.05 4.17 23.21
N GLY A 77 13.09 3.41 23.58
CA GLY A 77 13.19 2.69 24.85
C GLY A 77 12.96 1.18 24.74
N THR A 78 12.55 0.70 23.57
CA THR A 78 12.43 -0.74 23.25
C THR A 78 13.32 -1.04 22.05
N VAL A 79 14.40 -1.80 22.27
CA VAL A 79 15.28 -2.24 21.19
C VAL A 79 14.76 -3.57 20.64
N VAL A 80 14.49 -3.61 19.34
CA VAL A 80 13.98 -4.79 18.63
C VAL A 80 14.98 -5.27 17.58
N SER A 81 15.06 -6.60 17.38
CA SER A 81 15.76 -7.20 16.25
C SER A 81 14.77 -7.43 15.12
N THR A 82 15.00 -6.81 13.97
CA THR A 82 14.06 -6.76 12.84
C THR A 82 14.82 -6.64 11.50
N TRP A 83 14.12 -6.36 10.40
CA TRP A 83 14.73 -6.03 9.11
C TRP A 83 14.62 -4.53 8.80
N GLY A 84 15.53 -4.01 7.98
CA GLY A 84 15.49 -2.60 7.62
C GLY A 84 16.28 -2.29 6.36
N TYR A 85 15.97 -1.13 5.78
CA TYR A 85 16.70 -0.51 4.68
C TYR A 85 17.83 0.42 5.17
N GLY A 86 18.41 0.13 6.33
CA GLY A 86 19.38 1.00 7.00
C GLY A 86 19.62 0.59 8.44
N ASP A 87 19.98 1.55 9.29
CA ASP A 87 20.06 1.41 10.76
C ASP A 87 18.88 2.08 11.48
N THR A 88 17.94 2.65 10.72
CA THR A 88 16.82 3.45 11.23
C THR A 88 15.53 3.05 10.54
N LEU A 89 14.40 3.37 11.20
CA LEU A 89 13.06 3.31 10.63
C LEU A 89 12.47 4.72 10.57
N PRO A 90 11.87 5.15 9.44
CA PRO A 90 11.88 4.50 8.14
C PRO A 90 13.29 4.36 7.54
N GLY A 91 13.39 3.59 6.44
CA GLY A 91 14.57 3.58 5.57
C GLY A 91 14.89 4.96 4.98
N PRO A 92 16.02 5.11 4.27
CA PRO A 92 16.49 6.39 3.75
C PRO A 92 15.43 7.08 2.87
N LEU A 93 15.29 8.39 3.04
CA LEU A 93 14.50 9.23 2.14
C LEU A 93 15.16 9.25 0.76
N LEU A 94 14.42 8.83 -0.26
CA LEU A 94 14.80 9.04 -1.65
C LEU A 94 14.14 10.33 -2.13
N ARG A 95 14.90 11.24 -2.75
CA ARG A 95 14.37 12.51 -3.25
C ARG A 95 14.92 12.82 -4.63
N ALA A 96 14.03 13.11 -5.57
CA ALA A 96 14.34 13.49 -6.94
C ALA A 96 13.32 14.52 -7.43
N ARG A 97 13.50 15.10 -8.62
CA ARG A 97 12.49 15.97 -9.24
C ARG A 97 11.66 15.19 -10.24
N ALA A 98 10.43 15.63 -10.49
CA ALA A 98 9.61 15.07 -11.55
C ALA A 98 10.35 15.22 -12.90
N GLY A 99 10.49 14.11 -13.61
CA GLY A 99 11.27 14.05 -14.84
C GLY A 99 12.77 13.79 -14.67
N ASP A 100 13.33 13.61 -13.47
CA ASP A 100 14.70 13.07 -13.29
C ASP A 100 14.74 11.56 -13.57
N LEU A 101 15.91 10.99 -13.87
CA LEU A 101 16.09 9.53 -13.94
C LEU A 101 16.50 9.03 -12.56
N LEU A 102 15.61 8.30 -11.89
CA LEU A 102 15.91 7.71 -10.59
C LEU A 102 16.51 6.31 -10.80
N GLN A 103 17.72 6.10 -10.27
CA GLN A 103 18.43 4.82 -10.26
C GLN A 103 18.64 4.36 -8.81
N VAL A 104 17.92 3.33 -8.38
CA VAL A 104 18.00 2.80 -7.02
C VAL A 104 18.58 1.39 -7.04
N ARG A 105 19.83 1.26 -6.58
CA ARG A 105 20.43 -0.05 -6.36
C ARG A 105 19.96 -0.62 -5.02
N VAL A 106 19.37 -1.81 -5.06
CA VAL A 106 18.96 -2.56 -3.88
C VAL A 106 19.90 -3.73 -3.69
N ASP A 107 20.61 -3.77 -2.57
CA ASP A 107 21.41 -4.92 -2.17
C ASP A 107 20.64 -5.74 -1.13
N ASN A 108 20.42 -7.02 -1.41
CA ASN A 108 19.77 -7.93 -0.47
C ASN A 108 20.82 -8.63 0.40
N ARG A 109 20.90 -8.26 1.68
CA ARG A 109 21.74 -8.91 2.70
C ARG A 109 20.91 -9.67 3.74
N LEU A 110 19.64 -9.96 3.44
CA LEU A 110 18.81 -10.87 4.21
C LEU A 110 19.17 -12.32 3.84
N GLU A 111 18.72 -13.26 4.68
CA GLU A 111 18.71 -14.69 4.35
C GLU A 111 17.44 -15.11 3.57
N ALA A 112 16.64 -14.12 3.13
CA ALA A 112 15.40 -14.30 2.42
C ALA A 112 15.40 -13.47 1.13
N ASP A 113 14.65 -13.93 0.14
CA ASP A 113 14.38 -13.19 -1.10
C ASP A 113 13.62 -11.89 -0.78
N THR A 114 13.84 -10.83 -1.56
CA THR A 114 13.16 -9.54 -1.38
C THR A 114 12.81 -8.88 -2.71
N SER A 115 12.11 -7.76 -2.64
CA SER A 115 11.77 -6.88 -3.75
C SER A 115 11.56 -5.46 -3.22
N ILE A 116 11.49 -4.46 -4.11
CA ILE A 116 11.00 -3.13 -3.74
C ILE A 116 9.95 -2.70 -4.76
N HIS A 117 8.76 -2.35 -4.27
CA HIS A 117 7.74 -1.62 -5.01
C HIS A 117 7.79 -0.13 -4.64
N PHE A 118 7.79 0.76 -5.65
CA PHE A 118 7.69 2.21 -5.43
C PHE A 118 6.22 2.65 -5.55
N HIS A 119 5.54 2.62 -4.43
CA HIS A 119 4.11 2.80 -4.29
C HIS A 119 3.59 4.11 -4.86
N GLY A 120 2.62 4.00 -5.77
CA GLY A 120 1.91 5.13 -6.39
C GLY A 120 2.62 5.77 -7.58
N ILE A 121 3.85 5.37 -7.90
CA ILE A 121 4.58 5.91 -9.06
C ILE A 121 4.19 5.14 -10.33
N ALA A 122 3.75 5.87 -11.36
CA ALA A 122 3.50 5.31 -12.69
C ALA A 122 4.84 5.08 -13.44
N MET A 123 5.55 4.01 -13.05
CA MET A 123 6.87 3.65 -13.58
C MET A 123 6.80 2.63 -14.73
N SER A 124 7.95 2.17 -15.22
CA SER A 124 8.05 1.06 -16.18
C SER A 124 7.63 -0.26 -15.54
N ASN A 125 6.89 -1.11 -16.27
CA ASN A 125 6.33 -2.34 -15.67
C ASN A 125 7.41 -3.30 -15.16
N ASP A 126 8.54 -3.43 -15.84
CA ASP A 126 9.69 -4.23 -15.42
C ASP A 126 10.47 -3.68 -14.22
N MET A 127 10.06 -2.54 -13.66
CA MET A 127 10.64 -1.90 -12.48
C MET A 127 9.65 -1.84 -11.30
N ASP A 128 8.48 -2.45 -11.43
CA ASP A 128 7.38 -2.30 -10.46
C ASP A 128 7.59 -3.06 -9.13
N GLY A 129 8.45 -4.07 -9.07
CA GLY A 129 8.77 -4.69 -7.78
C GLY A 129 7.91 -5.86 -7.33
N VAL A 130 7.16 -6.55 -8.19
CA VAL A 130 6.23 -7.62 -7.79
C VAL A 130 6.76 -8.99 -8.28
N PRO A 131 7.35 -9.82 -7.39
CA PRO A 131 7.90 -11.12 -7.75
C PRO A 131 6.87 -12.04 -8.44
N GLY A 132 7.27 -12.65 -9.55
CA GLY A 132 6.44 -13.56 -10.33
C GLY A 132 5.38 -12.87 -11.21
N LEU A 133 5.28 -11.54 -11.17
CA LEU A 133 4.41 -10.75 -12.05
C LEU A 133 5.20 -9.79 -12.94
N THR A 134 6.04 -8.94 -12.33
CA THR A 134 6.77 -7.89 -13.03
C THR A 134 8.29 -8.11 -13.04
N GLN A 135 8.81 -8.85 -12.08
CA GLN A 135 10.21 -9.24 -12.02
C GLN A 135 10.41 -10.59 -11.30
N GLU A 136 11.62 -11.13 -11.37
CA GLU A 136 12.08 -12.15 -10.44
C GLU A 136 12.45 -11.52 -9.08
N PRO A 137 12.35 -12.26 -7.97
CA PRO A 137 12.79 -11.77 -6.67
C PRO A 137 14.29 -11.46 -6.65
N ILE A 138 14.69 -10.48 -5.84
CA ILE A 138 16.10 -10.21 -5.52
C ILE A 138 16.55 -11.26 -4.51
N VAL A 139 17.28 -12.26 -4.97
CA VAL A 139 17.72 -13.39 -4.14
C VAL A 139 18.69 -12.92 -3.05
N ALA A 140 18.71 -13.63 -1.92
CA ALA A 140 19.66 -13.38 -0.84
C ALA A 140 21.12 -13.28 -1.36
N GLY A 141 21.81 -12.20 -0.99
CA GLY A 141 23.18 -11.89 -1.41
C GLY A 141 23.30 -11.22 -2.78
N GLU A 142 22.21 -11.10 -3.54
CA GLU A 142 22.20 -10.46 -4.86
C GLU A 142 21.78 -8.98 -4.79
N SER A 143 21.71 -8.35 -5.96
CA SER A 143 21.32 -6.94 -6.06
C SER A 143 20.58 -6.68 -7.37
N PHE A 144 19.67 -5.71 -7.33
CA PHE A 144 18.92 -5.26 -8.49
C PHE A 144 18.93 -3.73 -8.56
N THR A 145 18.98 -3.17 -9.76
CA THR A 145 18.89 -1.71 -9.96
C THR A 145 17.54 -1.39 -10.58
N TYR A 146 16.71 -0.68 -9.82
CA TYR A 146 15.49 -0.06 -10.32
C TYR A 146 15.85 1.22 -11.06
N GLU A 147 15.36 1.38 -12.28
CA GLU A 147 15.63 2.55 -13.12
C GLU A 147 14.36 3.04 -13.82
N PHE A 148 13.88 4.22 -13.45
CA PHE A 148 12.66 4.80 -14.04
C PHE A 148 12.65 6.33 -13.95
N THR A 149 11.85 6.96 -14.81
CA THR A 149 11.56 8.39 -14.76
C THR A 149 10.17 8.62 -14.14
N PRO A 150 10.06 9.13 -12.89
CA PRO A 150 8.76 9.42 -12.29
C PRO A 150 8.08 10.58 -13.04
N PRO A 151 6.86 10.37 -13.59
CA PRO A 151 6.19 11.37 -14.41
C PRO A 151 5.47 12.45 -13.59
N HIS A 152 5.23 12.20 -12.30
CA HIS A 152 4.39 13.04 -11.46
C HIS A 152 5.11 13.40 -10.15
N PRO A 153 5.13 14.67 -9.75
CA PRO A 153 5.60 15.05 -8.42
C PRO A 153 4.65 14.54 -7.34
N GLY A 154 5.10 14.53 -6.08
CA GLY A 154 4.28 14.13 -4.95
C GLY A 154 5.03 13.40 -3.84
N THR A 155 4.27 13.02 -2.80
CA THR A 155 4.69 12.14 -1.71
C THR A 155 4.35 10.69 -2.04
N TYR A 156 5.38 9.87 -2.19
CA TYR A 156 5.31 8.44 -2.44
C TYR A 156 6.10 7.70 -1.36
N PHE A 157 6.08 6.38 -1.39
CA PHE A 157 6.92 5.58 -0.53
C PHE A 157 7.36 4.32 -1.28
N TYR A 158 8.34 3.62 -0.74
CA TYR A 158 8.81 2.35 -1.28
C TYR A 158 8.77 1.31 -0.18
N HIS A 159 8.44 0.08 -0.51
CA HIS A 159 8.39 -1.02 0.44
C HIS A 159 8.61 -2.37 -0.23
N SER A 160 8.94 -3.38 0.57
CA SER A 160 8.99 -4.75 0.06
C SER A 160 7.59 -5.23 -0.37
N HIS A 161 7.53 -5.88 -1.54
CA HIS A 161 6.34 -6.57 -2.05
C HIS A 161 6.50 -8.10 -1.94
N THR A 162 7.35 -8.55 -1.00
CA THR A 162 7.62 -9.97 -0.76
C THR A 162 7.14 -10.38 0.64
N GLY A 163 6.09 -11.19 0.73
CA GLY A 163 5.56 -11.68 2.00
C GLY A 163 5.16 -10.55 2.95
N LEU A 164 5.32 -10.77 4.26
CA LEU A 164 5.05 -9.78 5.30
C LEU A 164 6.27 -8.90 5.64
N GLN A 165 7.16 -8.68 4.67
CA GLN A 165 8.39 -7.91 4.90
C GLN A 165 8.16 -6.42 5.19
N LEU A 166 7.06 -5.85 4.70
CA LEU A 166 6.62 -4.51 5.08
C LEU A 166 6.51 -4.39 6.61
N ASP A 167 5.82 -5.36 7.24
CA ASP A 167 5.57 -5.46 8.69
C ASP A 167 6.83 -5.79 9.52
N ARG A 168 7.98 -5.97 8.86
CA ARG A 168 9.30 -6.12 9.47
C ARG A 168 10.13 -4.83 9.41
N GLY A 169 9.64 -3.76 8.77
CA GLY A 169 10.37 -2.48 8.64
C GLY A 169 11.05 -2.26 7.29
N LEU A 170 10.74 -3.07 6.27
CA LEU A 170 11.23 -2.83 4.90
C LEU A 170 10.34 -1.82 4.16
N TYR A 171 10.43 -0.56 4.59
CA TYR A 171 9.81 0.59 3.91
C TYR A 171 10.65 1.88 4.07
N GLY A 172 10.41 2.85 3.18
CA GLY A 172 10.95 4.21 3.27
C GLY A 172 10.19 5.16 2.35
N VAL A 173 10.53 6.46 2.35
CA VAL A 173 9.76 7.48 1.62
C VAL A 173 10.46 7.89 0.33
N VAL A 174 9.67 8.17 -0.71
CA VAL A 174 10.14 8.83 -1.94
C VAL A 174 9.43 10.17 -2.10
N VAL A 175 10.18 11.26 -2.15
CA VAL A 175 9.64 12.58 -2.49
C VAL A 175 10.07 12.93 -3.91
N ILE A 176 9.08 13.15 -4.78
CA ILE A 176 9.32 13.67 -6.13
C ILE A 176 8.94 15.15 -6.11
N ASP A 177 9.93 16.03 -6.13
CA ASP A 177 9.73 17.48 -6.10
C ASP A 177 9.09 17.95 -7.40
N ASP A 178 8.10 18.84 -7.27
CA ASP A 178 7.52 19.57 -8.41
C ASP A 178 8.44 20.73 -8.80
N PRO A 179 9.03 20.75 -10.00
CA PRO A 179 9.79 21.90 -10.48
C PRO A 179 8.97 23.20 -10.55
N ALA A 180 7.65 23.10 -10.56
CA ALA A 180 6.69 24.19 -10.55
C ALA A 180 6.00 24.38 -9.18
N GLU A 181 6.51 23.79 -8.10
CA GLU A 181 5.95 23.93 -6.75
C GLU A 181 5.75 25.42 -6.41
N PRO A 182 4.50 25.88 -6.17
CA PRO A 182 4.23 27.29 -5.88
C PRO A 182 4.81 27.75 -4.53
N GLY A 183 5.18 26.81 -3.65
CA GLY A 183 5.70 27.08 -2.32
C GLY A 183 4.59 27.51 -1.36
N GLY A 184 4.88 28.47 -0.48
CA GLY A 184 3.93 28.95 0.54
C GLY A 184 3.99 28.15 1.84
N TYR A 185 5.10 27.50 2.12
CA TYR A 185 5.47 26.95 3.41
C TYR A 185 6.94 27.27 3.67
N ASP A 186 7.31 27.37 4.94
CA ASP A 186 8.64 27.72 5.43
C ASP A 186 9.48 26.47 5.72
N ASP A 187 8.83 25.34 6.01
CA ASP A 187 9.49 24.07 6.30
C ASP A 187 8.64 22.87 5.85
N GLU A 188 9.28 21.70 5.74
CA GLU A 188 8.69 20.45 5.29
C GLU A 188 9.12 19.29 6.17
N TRP A 189 8.15 18.55 6.71
CA TRP A 189 8.38 17.36 7.53
C TRP A 189 7.78 16.11 6.88
N VAL A 190 8.54 15.02 6.90
CA VAL A 190 8.05 13.69 6.52
C VAL A 190 7.67 12.93 7.78
N VAL A 191 6.44 12.42 7.81
CA VAL A 191 5.87 11.70 8.95
C VAL A 191 5.35 10.36 8.45
N VAL A 192 5.98 9.29 8.90
CA VAL A 192 5.63 7.91 8.57
C VAL A 192 5.00 7.26 9.78
N LEU A 193 3.80 6.72 9.57
CA LEU A 193 3.02 5.97 10.55
C LEU A 193 3.19 4.49 10.30
N ASP A 194 3.26 3.72 11.38
CA ASP A 194 3.43 2.27 11.33
C ASP A 194 2.77 1.58 12.53
N ASP A 195 2.41 0.31 12.37
CA ASP A 195 2.02 -0.60 13.42
C ASP A 195 3.10 -1.68 13.57
N TRP A 196 3.51 -2.03 14.80
CA TRP A 196 4.77 -2.74 14.99
C TRP A 196 4.68 -3.96 15.88
N VAL A 197 5.06 -5.12 15.35
CA VAL A 197 5.09 -6.40 16.07
C VAL A 197 6.45 -7.11 16.01
N ASP A 198 7.25 -6.92 14.95
CA ASP A 198 8.48 -7.71 14.77
C ASP A 198 9.53 -7.44 15.86
N GLY A 199 10.21 -8.48 16.33
CA GLY A 199 11.21 -8.38 17.38
C GLY A 199 10.66 -8.08 18.79
N THR A 200 9.33 -8.07 18.98
CA THR A 200 8.68 -7.84 20.30
C THR A 200 8.41 -9.14 21.08
N GLY A 201 9.04 -10.25 20.65
CA GLY A 201 8.74 -11.61 21.09
C GLY A 201 7.77 -12.36 20.16
N ARG A 202 7.27 -11.68 19.12
CA ARG A 202 6.47 -12.24 18.00
C ARG A 202 7.00 -11.69 16.69
N THR A 203 6.69 -12.38 15.59
CA THR A 203 6.98 -11.93 14.22
C THR A 203 5.69 -11.82 13.41
N PRO A 204 5.67 -11.09 12.29
CA PRO A 204 4.52 -11.05 11.38
C PRO A 204 4.10 -12.46 10.89
N ASP A 205 5.07 -13.37 10.70
CA ASP A 205 4.77 -14.75 10.30
C ASP A 205 4.09 -15.56 11.42
N ASP A 206 4.35 -15.22 12.70
CA ASP A 206 3.62 -15.81 13.82
C ASP A 206 2.18 -15.30 13.87
N VAL A 207 1.98 -13.99 13.65
CA VAL A 207 0.64 -13.39 13.53
C VAL A 207 -0.14 -14.05 12.40
N ALA A 208 0.45 -14.21 11.21
CA ALA A 208 -0.17 -14.88 10.08
C ALA A 208 -0.62 -16.31 10.42
N ARG A 209 0.23 -17.06 11.15
CA ARG A 209 -0.10 -18.42 11.59
C ARG A 209 -1.24 -18.45 12.60
N GLU A 210 -1.29 -17.48 13.51
CA GLU A 210 -2.39 -17.32 14.48
C GLU A 210 -3.71 -16.96 13.79
N LEU A 211 -3.66 -16.16 12.73
CA LEU A 211 -4.81 -15.89 11.85
C LEU A 211 -5.24 -17.13 11.06
N GLY A 212 -4.45 -18.21 11.06
CA GLY A 212 -4.77 -19.45 10.35
C GLY A 212 -4.39 -19.41 8.87
N MET A 213 -3.49 -18.50 8.47
CA MET A 213 -2.91 -18.49 7.14
C MET A 213 -2.04 -19.74 6.92
N PRO A 214 -2.10 -20.37 5.73
CA PRO A 214 -1.21 -21.47 5.41
C PRO A 214 0.24 -20.99 5.40
N ALA A 215 1.16 -21.84 5.85
CA ALA A 215 2.59 -21.52 5.80
C ALA A 215 3.03 -21.24 4.34
N PRO A 216 3.97 -20.30 4.13
CA PRO A 216 4.47 -19.95 2.81
C PRO A 216 4.85 -21.19 2.00
N GLY A 217 4.36 -21.29 0.75
CA GLY A 217 4.68 -22.38 -0.17
C GLY A 217 3.95 -23.72 0.06
N ARG A 218 2.97 -23.80 0.98
CA ARG A 218 2.06 -24.97 1.07
C ARG A 218 0.66 -24.62 0.56
N PRO A 219 0.10 -25.35 -0.43
CA PRO A 219 -1.27 -25.10 -0.87
C PRO A 219 -2.25 -25.37 0.28
N ALA A 220 -3.29 -24.55 0.37
CA ALA A 220 -4.43 -24.82 1.25
C ALA A 220 -4.95 -26.24 1.00
N PRO A 221 -5.28 -27.02 2.05
CA PRO A 221 -5.82 -28.36 1.87
C PRO A 221 -7.10 -28.26 1.03
N ARG A 222 -7.17 -29.06 -0.04
CA ARG A 222 -8.38 -29.20 -0.85
C ARG A 222 -9.50 -29.69 0.07
N ALA A 223 -10.66 -29.02 0.02
CA ALA A 223 -11.86 -29.47 0.70
C ALA A 223 -12.24 -30.87 0.16
N GLY A 224 -11.87 -31.92 0.89
CA GLY A 224 -12.10 -33.30 0.49
C GLY A 224 -11.75 -34.26 1.63
N GLY A 225 -12.78 -34.86 2.22
CA GLY A 225 -12.67 -36.03 3.10
C GLY A 225 -12.82 -35.74 4.59
N MET A 226 -14.04 -35.96 5.11
CA MET A 226 -14.26 -36.23 6.53
C MET A 226 -13.42 -37.45 6.94
N GLY A 227 -12.32 -37.21 7.63
CA GLY A 227 -11.52 -38.23 8.30
C GLY A 227 -11.18 -37.74 9.69
N SER A 228 -11.85 -38.30 10.70
CA SER A 228 -11.64 -38.02 12.11
C SER A 228 -10.18 -38.16 12.51
N MET A 229 -9.59 -37.09 13.04
CA MET A 229 -8.57 -37.19 14.08
C MET A 229 -8.92 -36.20 15.18
N MET A 230 -9.41 -36.75 16.30
CA MET A 230 -9.43 -36.03 17.56
C MET A 230 -8.00 -36.05 18.11
N ASP A 231 -7.30 -34.93 17.97
CA ASP A 231 -6.11 -34.65 18.76
C ASP A 231 -6.51 -33.70 19.89
N HIS A 232 -6.58 -34.24 21.10
CA HIS A 232 -6.85 -33.50 22.32
C HIS A 232 -5.54 -32.94 22.85
N GLY A 233 -5.14 -31.75 22.39
CA GLY A 233 -3.84 -31.20 22.77
C GLY A 233 -3.58 -29.73 22.46
N ALA A 234 -4.57 -28.83 22.44
CA ALA A 234 -4.30 -27.38 22.34
C ALA A 234 -5.48 -26.51 22.81
N MET A 235 -5.89 -26.59 24.08
CA MET A 235 -6.81 -25.61 24.68
C MET A 235 -6.05 -24.39 25.22
N GLY A 236 -5.24 -23.75 24.37
CA GLY A 236 -4.45 -22.54 24.70
C GLY A 236 -4.66 -21.35 23.76
N GLY A 237 -5.35 -21.52 22.63
CA GLY A 237 -5.46 -20.50 21.56
C GLY A 237 -6.71 -19.62 21.60
N MET A 238 -7.51 -19.67 22.68
CA MET A 238 -8.79 -18.95 22.74
C MET A 238 -8.67 -17.48 23.16
N GLY A 239 -7.46 -17.00 23.47
CA GLY A 239 -7.19 -15.63 23.90
C GLY A 239 -7.25 -14.59 22.77
N SER A 240 -6.81 -14.92 21.56
CA SER A 240 -6.76 -13.95 20.44
C SER A 240 -8.08 -13.82 19.67
N MET A 241 -8.97 -14.81 19.71
CA MET A 241 -10.26 -14.77 19.00
C MET A 241 -11.32 -13.91 19.72
N MET A 242 -11.10 -13.57 21.00
CA MET A 242 -11.96 -12.66 21.76
C MET A 242 -11.74 -11.17 21.39
N GLY A 243 -10.77 -10.86 20.51
CA GLY A 243 -10.44 -9.49 20.10
C GLY A 243 -11.25 -8.94 18.92
N ALA A 244 -11.92 -9.79 18.13
CA ALA A 244 -12.63 -9.36 16.92
C ALA A 244 -13.84 -8.44 17.21
N GLU A 245 -14.44 -8.51 18.41
CA GLU A 245 -15.48 -7.56 18.83
C GLU A 245 -14.91 -6.21 19.28
N SER A 246 -13.62 -6.13 19.61
CA SER A 246 -12.97 -4.91 20.13
C SER A 246 -12.33 -4.00 19.07
N MET A 247 -12.12 -4.50 17.84
CA MET A 247 -11.51 -3.72 16.75
C MET A 247 -12.58 -3.15 15.82
N ARG A 248 -13.33 -2.16 16.32
CA ARG A 248 -14.39 -1.49 15.56
C ARG A 248 -14.19 0.02 15.53
N SER A 249 -14.43 0.58 14.36
CA SER A 249 -14.44 2.00 14.08
C SER A 249 -15.85 2.42 13.64
N ASP A 250 -16.35 3.53 14.19
CA ASP A 250 -17.59 4.13 13.71
C ASP A 250 -17.48 4.63 12.26
N LEU A 251 -16.26 4.96 11.81
CA LEU A 251 -15.99 5.46 10.47
C LEU A 251 -15.69 4.34 9.46
N LEU A 252 -15.04 3.26 9.89
CA LEU A 252 -14.51 2.20 9.04
C LEU A 252 -15.14 0.81 9.25
N GLY A 253 -15.97 0.61 10.26
CA GLY A 253 -16.47 -0.71 10.66
C GLY A 253 -15.37 -1.59 11.25
N GLY A 254 -15.18 -2.82 10.76
CA GLY A 254 -14.10 -3.71 11.24
C GLY A 254 -12.73 -3.09 10.95
N ALA A 255 -11.94 -2.87 12.00
CA ALA A 255 -10.82 -1.95 12.01
C ALA A 255 -9.44 -2.61 11.85
N GLY A 256 -9.38 -3.80 11.25
CA GLY A 256 -8.17 -4.62 11.09
C GLY A 256 -8.25 -5.94 11.84
N ASP A 257 -7.28 -6.80 11.62
CA ASP A 257 -7.22 -8.17 12.13
C ASP A 257 -6.19 -8.36 13.25
N VAL A 258 -5.28 -7.41 13.42
CA VAL A 258 -4.11 -7.56 14.30
C VAL A 258 -4.11 -6.49 15.38
N ASN A 259 -4.03 -6.92 16.63
CA ASN A 259 -3.77 -6.04 17.76
C ASN A 259 -2.25 -5.91 17.95
N TYR A 260 -1.72 -4.74 17.60
CA TYR A 260 -0.29 -4.45 17.66
C TYR A 260 0.13 -3.98 19.05
N PRO A 261 1.32 -4.40 19.54
CA PRO A 261 1.84 -3.94 20.82
C PRO A 261 2.32 -2.48 20.77
N TYR A 262 2.74 -2.00 19.59
CA TYR A 262 3.24 -0.64 19.41
C TYR A 262 2.71 0.00 18.13
N TYR A 263 2.56 1.32 18.17
CA TYR A 263 2.32 2.15 17.00
C TYR A 263 3.42 3.21 16.95
N LEU A 264 3.99 3.42 15.78
CA LEU A 264 5.19 4.22 15.61
C LEU A 264 4.91 5.45 14.77
N LEU A 265 5.58 6.55 15.12
CA LEU A 265 5.71 7.72 14.28
C LEU A 265 7.21 7.95 14.05
N ASN A 266 7.65 7.88 12.79
CA ASN A 266 9.06 7.92 12.39
C ASN A 266 9.93 6.95 13.22
N GLY A 267 9.46 5.71 13.37
CA GLY A 267 10.17 4.65 14.06
C GLY A 267 10.22 4.75 15.59
N ARG A 268 9.47 5.69 16.19
CA ARG A 268 9.45 5.91 17.66
C ARG A 268 8.07 5.68 18.26
N THR A 269 8.04 5.09 19.44
CA THR A 269 6.87 4.93 20.30
C THR A 269 6.56 6.23 21.05
N PRO A 270 5.35 6.35 21.66
CA PRO A 270 5.01 7.51 22.51
C PRO A 270 5.88 7.72 23.76
N VAL A 271 6.70 6.74 24.16
CA VAL A 271 7.57 6.82 25.35
C VAL A 271 8.75 7.77 25.13
N ASP A 272 9.35 7.72 23.95
CA ASP A 272 10.45 8.59 23.52
C ASP A 272 10.18 9.05 22.07
N PRO A 273 9.22 9.98 21.88
CA PRO A 273 8.77 10.38 20.56
C PRO A 273 9.77 11.31 19.86
N VAL A 274 9.75 11.30 18.53
CA VAL A 274 10.50 12.28 17.74
C VAL A 274 10.03 13.71 18.05
N THR A 275 10.96 14.67 18.04
CA THR A 275 10.65 16.10 18.16
C THR A 275 10.82 16.78 16.81
N LEU A 276 9.77 17.46 16.34
CA LEU A 276 9.78 18.31 15.14
C LEU A 276 9.85 19.77 15.61
N THR A 277 10.82 20.55 15.12
CA THR A 277 11.08 21.90 15.62
C THR A 277 10.91 22.94 14.53
N ALA A 278 10.26 24.04 14.86
CA ALA A 278 10.08 25.21 14.01
C ALA A 278 9.99 26.48 14.88
N ALA A 279 9.96 27.66 14.27
CA ALA A 279 9.64 28.91 14.94
C ALA A 279 8.12 29.16 14.98
N PRO A 280 7.59 29.85 16.01
CA PRO A 280 6.19 30.27 16.03
C PRO A 280 5.82 31.08 14.78
N GLY A 281 4.64 30.83 14.23
CA GLY A 281 4.13 31.48 13.02
C GLY A 281 4.61 30.85 11.71
N GLN A 282 5.56 29.92 11.72
CA GLN A 282 5.98 29.22 10.51
C GLN A 282 4.85 28.34 9.96
N ARG A 283 4.74 28.32 8.63
CA ARG A 283 3.86 27.44 7.87
C ARG A 283 4.63 26.19 7.50
N VAL A 284 4.18 25.03 7.94
CA VAL A 284 4.86 23.76 7.70
C VAL A 284 4.00 22.85 6.84
N ARG A 285 4.62 22.23 5.83
CA ARG A 285 4.05 21.09 5.09
C ARG A 285 4.41 19.81 5.81
N ILE A 286 3.40 19.05 6.24
CA ILE A 286 3.59 17.73 6.82
C ILE A 286 3.14 16.70 5.79
N ARG A 287 4.07 15.87 5.33
CA ARG A 287 3.85 14.76 4.39
C ARG A 287 3.56 13.50 5.21
N LEU A 288 2.29 13.17 5.37
CA LEU A 288 1.81 12.00 6.11
C LEU A 288 1.83 10.78 5.19
N VAL A 289 2.47 9.71 5.65
CA VAL A 289 2.54 8.41 4.98
C VAL A 289 2.10 7.34 5.95
N ASN A 290 1.13 6.50 5.57
CA ASN A 290 0.78 5.32 6.36
C ASN A 290 1.42 4.07 5.75
N ALA A 291 2.51 3.61 6.37
CA ALA A 291 3.25 2.40 5.98
C ALA A 291 2.85 1.18 6.81
N ALA A 292 1.84 1.31 7.67
CA ALA A 292 1.33 0.23 8.50
C ALA A 292 0.78 -0.94 7.68
N SER A 293 0.80 -2.12 8.28
CA SER A 293 0.37 -3.37 7.66
C SER A 293 -1.14 -3.62 7.81
N ASP A 294 -1.76 -3.17 8.91
CA ASP A 294 -3.17 -3.45 9.21
C ASP A 294 -3.96 -2.21 9.67
N THR A 295 -3.26 -1.18 10.17
CA THR A 295 -3.86 -0.07 10.91
C THR A 295 -4.07 1.20 10.09
N ALA A 296 -5.31 1.68 10.05
CA ALA A 296 -5.60 3.06 9.65
C ALA A 296 -5.41 4.00 10.85
N PHE A 297 -5.02 5.25 10.62
CA PHE A 297 -4.83 6.23 11.69
C PHE A 297 -5.72 7.46 11.54
N ARG A 298 -6.24 8.00 12.65
CA ARG A 298 -6.69 9.40 12.71
C ARG A 298 -5.55 10.28 13.17
N VAL A 299 -5.13 11.21 12.31
CA VAL A 299 -4.00 12.10 12.56
C VAL A 299 -4.48 13.53 12.77
N GLY A 300 -3.97 14.19 13.81
CA GLY A 300 -4.27 15.59 14.12
C GLY A 300 -3.16 16.23 14.95
N LEU A 301 -3.06 17.55 14.88
CA LEU A 301 -2.09 18.33 15.66
C LEU A 301 -2.82 19.12 16.74
N GLY A 302 -2.46 18.88 18.01
CA GLY A 302 -3.15 19.48 19.15
C GLY A 302 -3.19 21.02 19.06
N GLY A 303 -4.38 21.60 19.20
CA GLY A 303 -4.58 23.05 19.14
C GLY A 303 -4.50 23.66 17.73
N HIS A 304 -4.41 22.85 16.66
CA HIS A 304 -4.28 23.33 15.29
C HIS A 304 -5.35 22.73 14.37
N ALA A 305 -5.90 23.56 13.49
CA ALA A 305 -6.54 23.07 12.28
C ALA A 305 -5.47 22.83 11.21
N MET A 306 -5.72 21.89 10.31
CA MET A 306 -4.85 21.54 9.20
C MET A 306 -5.56 21.83 7.86
N THR A 307 -4.78 22.11 6.82
CA THR A 307 -5.30 22.23 5.45
C THR A 307 -4.73 21.11 4.60
N VAL A 308 -5.56 20.16 4.16
CA VAL A 308 -5.12 19.13 3.21
C VAL A 308 -4.91 19.78 1.85
N THR A 309 -3.72 19.61 1.29
CA THR A 309 -3.33 20.14 -0.02
C THR A 309 -3.05 19.07 -1.05
N HIS A 310 -2.69 17.85 -0.62
CA HIS A 310 -2.47 16.71 -1.53
C HIS A 310 -3.05 15.42 -0.96
N SER A 311 -3.40 14.49 -1.85
CA SER A 311 -3.68 13.09 -1.54
C SER A 311 -2.93 12.19 -2.53
N ASP A 312 -2.22 11.19 -2.02
CA ASP A 312 -1.44 10.21 -2.79
C ASP A 312 -0.47 10.85 -3.81
N GLY A 313 0.11 11.99 -3.44
CA GLY A 313 1.02 12.75 -4.29
C GLY A 313 0.35 13.79 -5.19
N PHE A 314 -0.97 13.76 -5.37
CA PHE A 314 -1.68 14.68 -6.26
C PHE A 314 -2.31 15.86 -5.51
N PRO A 315 -2.20 17.10 -6.02
CA PRO A 315 -2.83 18.27 -5.42
C PRO A 315 -4.36 18.17 -5.45
N VAL A 316 -4.98 18.59 -4.36
CA VAL A 316 -6.43 18.69 -4.18
C VAL A 316 -6.86 20.15 -4.08
N SER A 317 -8.16 20.42 -4.22
CA SER A 317 -8.71 21.69 -3.77
C SER A 317 -8.49 21.80 -2.25
N PRO A 318 -7.77 22.82 -1.75
CA PRO A 318 -7.39 22.90 -0.35
C PRO A 318 -8.59 22.76 0.59
N ARG A 319 -8.48 21.85 1.57
CA ARG A 319 -9.60 21.53 2.47
C ARG A 319 -9.17 21.62 3.93
N ASN A 320 -9.79 22.53 4.67
CA ASN A 320 -9.59 22.64 6.11
C ASN A 320 -10.20 21.43 6.84
N THR A 321 -9.47 20.93 7.82
CA THR A 321 -9.87 19.80 8.66
C THR A 321 -9.24 19.92 10.05
N ASP A 322 -9.75 19.18 11.03
CA ASP A 322 -9.12 19.07 12.35
C ASP A 322 -8.32 17.76 12.46
N ALA A 323 -8.74 16.72 11.73
CA ALA A 323 -8.01 15.47 11.60
C ALA A 323 -8.15 14.86 10.20
N VAL A 324 -7.22 13.99 9.82
CA VAL A 324 -7.29 13.17 8.60
C VAL A 324 -7.33 11.70 9.02
N LEU A 325 -8.23 10.92 8.41
CA LEU A 325 -8.22 9.47 8.49
C LEU A 325 -7.42 8.92 7.31
N ILE A 326 -6.29 8.26 7.59
CA ILE A 326 -5.34 7.76 6.59
C ILE A 326 -5.30 6.23 6.63
N GLY A 327 -5.73 5.57 5.55
CA GLY A 327 -5.61 4.13 5.37
C GLY A 327 -4.20 3.69 4.97
N MET A 328 -3.88 2.40 5.14
CA MET A 328 -2.59 1.84 4.72
C MET A 328 -2.34 2.10 3.24
N GLY A 329 -1.13 2.54 2.90
CA GLY A 329 -0.75 2.92 1.54
C GLY A 329 -1.22 4.31 1.10
N GLU A 330 -2.14 4.97 1.81
CA GLU A 330 -2.52 6.36 1.51
C GLU A 330 -1.46 7.35 1.98
N ARG A 331 -1.40 8.51 1.31
CA ARG A 331 -0.59 9.65 1.72
C ARG A 331 -1.41 10.93 1.69
N PHE A 332 -1.14 11.84 2.61
CA PHE A 332 -1.71 13.18 2.62
C PHE A 332 -0.65 14.22 2.93
N ASP A 333 -0.65 15.31 2.18
CA ASP A 333 0.14 16.47 2.58
C ASP A 333 -0.80 17.51 3.19
N VAL A 334 -0.43 17.99 4.36
CA VAL A 334 -1.18 19.01 5.10
C VAL A 334 -0.33 20.23 5.38
N LEU A 335 -0.92 21.42 5.28
CA LEU A 335 -0.32 22.68 5.71
C LEU A 335 -0.86 23.09 7.08
N VAL A 336 0.04 23.53 7.94
CA VAL A 336 -0.29 24.08 9.26
C VAL A 336 0.54 25.34 9.52
N THR A 337 -0.09 26.40 10.03
CA THR A 337 0.62 27.54 10.62
C THR A 337 0.78 27.29 12.11
N LEU A 338 2.01 27.18 12.59
CA LEU A 338 2.30 26.77 13.96
C LEU A 338 2.10 27.91 14.96
N ALA A 339 1.38 27.64 16.04
CA ALA A 339 1.28 28.54 17.19
C ALA A 339 2.57 28.53 18.02
N ASP A 340 2.65 29.45 18.98
CA ASP A 340 3.71 29.47 20.00
C ASP A 340 3.40 28.42 21.09
N GLY A 341 4.26 27.42 21.27
CA GLY A 341 4.11 26.39 22.29
C GLY A 341 4.75 25.03 21.97
N VAL A 342 4.18 23.98 22.57
CA VAL A 342 4.56 22.58 22.35
C VAL A 342 3.29 21.76 22.20
N PHE A 343 3.20 20.96 21.14
CA PHE A 343 1.95 20.34 20.70
C PHE A 343 2.17 18.87 20.31
N PRO A 344 1.24 17.96 20.62
CA PRO A 344 1.30 16.59 20.11
C PRO A 344 0.80 16.54 18.67
N LEU A 345 1.63 16.09 17.73
CA LEU A 345 1.17 15.53 16.46
C LEU A 345 0.79 14.08 16.73
N TYR A 346 -0.51 13.82 16.85
CA TYR A 346 -1.05 12.59 17.39
C TYR A 346 -1.69 11.75 16.27
N ALA A 347 -1.37 10.46 16.24
CA ALA A 347 -1.95 9.48 15.31
C ALA A 347 -2.61 8.36 16.11
N ALA A 348 -3.94 8.41 16.26
CA ALA A 348 -4.69 7.36 16.94
C ALA A 348 -4.89 6.16 16.01
N ALA A 349 -4.62 4.95 16.50
CA ALA A 349 -4.94 3.72 15.78
C ALA A 349 -6.47 3.59 15.67
N GLU A 350 -7.01 3.71 14.46
CA GLU A 350 -8.45 3.85 14.27
C GLU A 350 -9.16 2.55 14.65
N GLY A 351 -10.14 2.64 15.56
CA GLY A 351 -10.89 1.49 16.05
C GLY A 351 -10.06 0.47 16.84
N LYS A 352 -8.84 0.83 17.27
CA LYS A 352 -7.94 0.01 18.09
C LYS A 352 -7.47 0.79 19.32
N PRO A 353 -7.04 0.10 20.39
CA PRO A 353 -6.35 0.78 21.49
C PRO A 353 -4.95 1.21 21.04
N GLY A 354 -4.51 2.40 21.45
CA GLY A 354 -3.15 2.89 21.24
C GLY A 354 -3.03 4.00 20.20
N HIS A 355 -1.82 4.55 20.13
CA HIS A 355 -1.49 5.70 19.29
C HIS A 355 0.01 5.81 19.05
N ALA A 356 0.37 6.57 18.03
CA ALA A 356 1.71 7.10 17.83
C ALA A 356 1.69 8.63 18.01
N VAL A 357 2.82 9.22 18.35
CA VAL A 357 2.91 10.68 18.57
C VAL A 357 4.30 11.22 18.27
N ALA A 358 4.34 12.44 17.76
CA ALA A 358 5.52 13.30 17.71
C ALA A 358 5.27 14.57 18.52
N VAL A 359 6.34 15.16 19.03
CA VAL A 359 6.28 16.44 19.74
C VAL A 359 6.65 17.56 18.76
N VAL A 360 5.69 18.42 18.42
CA VAL A 360 5.95 19.64 17.67
C VAL A 360 6.33 20.73 18.67
N ARG A 361 7.51 21.34 18.48
CA ARG A 361 8.08 22.33 19.40
C ARG A 361 8.37 23.64 18.68
N THR A 362 7.71 24.71 19.11
CA THR A 362 8.03 26.08 18.70
C THR A 362 8.53 26.97 19.84
N ALA A 363 8.38 26.52 21.09
CA ALA A 363 8.92 27.18 22.27
C ALA A 363 9.33 26.20 23.39
N ALA A 364 9.80 26.77 24.51
CA ALA A 364 10.09 26.01 25.72
C ALA A 364 8.80 25.45 26.33
N GLY A 365 8.85 24.23 26.88
CA GLY A 365 7.69 23.58 27.50
C GLY A 365 7.63 22.07 27.24
N THR A 366 6.50 21.48 27.58
CA THR A 366 6.21 20.05 27.35
C THR A 366 4.81 19.91 26.75
N ALA A 367 4.60 18.82 26.00
CA ALA A 367 3.27 18.40 25.54
C ALA A 367 2.98 17.03 26.13
N ALA A 368 1.71 16.79 26.47
CA ALA A 368 1.26 15.46 26.85
C ALA A 368 1.29 14.56 25.61
N THR A 369 2.03 13.46 25.69
CA THR A 369 2.18 12.45 24.62
C THR A 369 1.09 11.38 24.68
N ASP A 370 0.48 11.18 25.85
CA ASP A 370 -0.55 10.15 26.09
C ASP A 370 -1.97 10.70 26.13
N THR A 371 -2.15 12.01 25.97
CA THR A 371 -3.48 12.63 25.97
C THR A 371 -3.98 12.81 24.55
N ARG A 372 -5.06 12.10 24.20
CA ARG A 372 -5.74 12.24 22.91
C ARG A 372 -6.22 13.69 22.71
N PRO A 373 -5.79 14.40 21.65
CA PRO A 373 -6.27 15.74 21.37
C PRO A 373 -7.71 15.72 20.85
N GLY A 374 -8.52 16.70 21.25
CA GLY A 374 -9.93 16.79 20.89
C GLY A 374 -10.18 17.01 19.39
N GLU A 375 -9.17 17.43 18.63
CA GLU A 375 -9.19 17.58 17.17
C GLU A 375 -9.62 16.27 16.46
N LEU A 376 -9.23 15.10 17.00
CA LEU A 376 -9.48 13.79 16.39
C LEU A 376 -10.96 13.35 16.38
N ASP A 377 -11.82 14.10 17.09
CA ASP A 377 -13.25 13.83 17.23
C ASP A 377 -14.11 14.98 16.68
N ARG A 378 -13.49 15.98 16.02
CA ARG A 378 -14.19 17.09 15.35
C ARG A 378 -14.39 16.81 13.86
N ARG A 379 -13.80 17.62 12.97
CA ARG A 379 -13.87 17.41 11.52
C ARG A 379 -12.78 16.43 11.10
N VAL A 380 -13.17 15.17 10.93
CA VAL A 380 -12.31 14.11 10.38
C VAL A 380 -12.53 14.03 8.88
N LEU A 381 -11.47 14.18 8.09
CA LEU A 381 -11.52 14.13 6.64
C LEU A 381 -11.01 12.79 6.12
N LEU A 382 -11.75 12.19 5.17
CA LEU A 382 -11.35 11.01 4.42
C LEU A 382 -10.94 11.42 3.00
N GLY A 383 -10.03 10.65 2.38
CA GLY A 383 -9.60 10.90 1.00
C GLY A 383 -10.75 10.91 -0.02
N THR A 384 -11.81 10.14 0.22
CA THR A 384 -13.01 10.11 -0.64
C THR A 384 -13.85 11.39 -0.61
N ALA A 385 -13.61 12.29 0.34
CA ALA A 385 -14.31 13.58 0.45
C ALA A 385 -13.53 14.74 -0.22
N LEU A 386 -12.38 14.46 -0.82
CA LEU A 386 -11.54 15.46 -1.50
C LEU A 386 -11.91 15.60 -2.97
N SER A 387 -11.67 16.79 -3.52
CA SER A 387 -11.77 17.08 -4.95
C SER A 387 -10.39 17.42 -5.51
N PRO A 388 -10.08 17.09 -6.78
CA PRO A 388 -8.76 17.32 -7.34
C PRO A 388 -8.55 18.81 -7.60
N ALA A 389 -7.30 19.26 -7.55
CA ALA A 389 -6.94 20.53 -8.16
C ALA A 389 -7.11 20.43 -9.68
N GLU A 390 -7.38 21.55 -10.35
CA GLU A 390 -7.77 21.53 -11.77
C GLU A 390 -6.68 20.93 -12.67
N GLN A 391 -5.41 21.19 -12.36
CA GLN A 391 -4.26 20.72 -13.14
C GLN A 391 -4.07 19.20 -13.13
N VAL A 392 -4.68 18.47 -12.19
CA VAL A 392 -4.58 16.99 -12.11
C VAL A 392 -5.90 16.29 -12.44
N ARG A 393 -6.94 17.03 -12.79
CA ARG A 393 -8.22 16.46 -13.21
C ARG A 393 -8.04 15.68 -14.50
N LEU A 394 -8.52 14.44 -14.53
CA LEU A 394 -8.53 13.65 -15.77
C LEU A 394 -9.42 14.33 -16.82
N PRO A 395 -9.02 14.35 -18.10
CA PRO A 395 -9.85 14.86 -19.18
C PRO A 395 -11.20 14.15 -19.22
N ARG A 396 -12.28 14.91 -19.46
CA ARG A 396 -13.63 14.35 -19.63
C ARG A 396 -13.72 13.65 -20.98
N ARG A 397 -13.90 12.32 -20.96
CA ARG A 397 -14.18 11.50 -22.16
C ARG A 397 -15.06 10.31 -21.79
N SER A 398 -15.69 9.69 -22.78
CA SER A 398 -16.48 8.46 -22.59
C SER A 398 -15.61 7.31 -22.11
N HIS A 399 -16.18 6.39 -21.34
CA HIS A 399 -15.50 5.17 -20.91
C HIS A 399 -15.57 4.10 -22.01
N ASP A 400 -14.43 3.48 -22.29
CA ASP A 400 -14.29 2.41 -23.28
C ASP A 400 -14.48 1.02 -22.65
N ASN A 401 -14.17 0.89 -21.36
CA ASN A 401 -14.17 -0.37 -20.64
C ASN A 401 -14.72 -0.19 -19.21
N TYR A 402 -15.46 -1.20 -18.73
CA TYR A 402 -16.07 -1.23 -17.41
C TYR A 402 -15.63 -2.49 -16.68
N LEU A 403 -14.99 -2.32 -15.52
CA LEU A 403 -14.50 -3.41 -14.68
C LEU A 403 -15.22 -3.40 -13.34
N SER A 404 -15.31 -4.56 -12.70
CA SER A 404 -15.81 -4.71 -11.33
C SER A 404 -14.84 -5.54 -10.50
N VAL A 405 -14.64 -5.11 -9.27
CA VAL A 405 -13.84 -5.80 -8.26
C VAL A 405 -14.69 -5.91 -7.01
N ASP A 406 -15.01 -7.15 -6.65
CA ASP A 406 -15.81 -7.49 -5.49
C ASP A 406 -14.88 -8.02 -4.40
N MET A 407 -14.76 -7.25 -3.34
CA MET A 407 -13.95 -7.55 -2.18
C MET A 407 -14.77 -8.36 -1.20
N GLY A 408 -14.27 -9.51 -0.78
CA GLY A 408 -14.90 -10.36 0.20
C GLY A 408 -13.88 -11.15 1.00
N GLY A 409 -14.33 -11.79 2.07
CA GLY A 409 -13.46 -12.64 2.88
C GLY A 409 -14.16 -13.25 4.08
N THR A 410 -13.44 -14.14 4.74
CA THR A 410 -13.86 -14.85 5.95
C THR A 410 -12.71 -14.89 6.94
N MET A 411 -13.03 -14.82 8.24
CA MET A 411 -12.02 -14.96 9.30
C MET A 411 -11.67 -16.42 9.61
N ALA A 412 -12.58 -17.36 9.34
CA ALA A 412 -12.39 -18.78 9.60
C ALA A 412 -13.07 -19.63 8.50
N PRO A 413 -12.33 -20.20 7.53
CA PRO A 413 -10.88 -20.05 7.35
C PRO A 413 -10.51 -18.60 7.01
N TYR A 414 -9.31 -18.16 7.38
CA TYR A 414 -8.82 -16.82 7.04
C TYR A 414 -8.52 -16.76 5.54
N ARG A 415 -9.37 -16.04 4.82
CA ARG A 415 -9.35 -15.96 3.37
C ARG A 415 -9.88 -14.62 2.91
N TRP A 416 -9.10 -13.92 2.10
CA TRP A 416 -9.46 -12.63 1.53
C TRP A 416 -9.35 -12.68 0.02
N MET A 417 -10.38 -12.21 -0.67
CA MET A 417 -10.62 -12.52 -2.08
C MET A 417 -11.00 -11.30 -2.87
N LEU A 418 -10.61 -11.30 -4.15
CA LEU A 418 -11.16 -10.42 -5.16
C LEU A 418 -11.94 -11.26 -6.17
N ASN A 419 -13.17 -10.84 -6.47
CA ASN A 419 -14.07 -11.54 -7.40
C ASN A 419 -14.27 -13.03 -7.07
N GLY A 420 -14.28 -13.37 -5.76
CA GLY A 420 -14.56 -14.72 -5.28
C GLY A 420 -13.40 -15.71 -5.33
N ALA A 421 -12.19 -15.27 -5.68
CA ALA A 421 -10.99 -16.11 -5.69
C ALA A 421 -9.82 -15.44 -4.94
N THR A 422 -8.88 -16.27 -4.48
CA THR A 422 -7.58 -15.85 -3.93
C THR A 422 -6.52 -15.87 -5.04
N PHE A 423 -5.59 -14.93 -5.02
CA PHE A 423 -4.41 -14.97 -5.90
C PHE A 423 -3.59 -16.26 -5.66
N PRO A 424 -3.00 -16.90 -6.69
CA PRO A 424 -2.97 -16.51 -8.11
C PRO A 424 -4.16 -16.98 -8.94
N ASP A 425 -5.19 -17.58 -8.33
CA ASP A 425 -6.35 -18.13 -9.04
C ASP A 425 -7.38 -17.07 -9.45
N THR A 426 -7.14 -15.78 -9.16
CA THR A 426 -8.02 -14.69 -9.59
C THR A 426 -7.96 -14.48 -11.10
N ALA A 427 -9.11 -14.27 -11.73
CA ALA A 427 -9.16 -13.95 -13.15
C ALA A 427 -8.61 -12.52 -13.38
N PRO A 428 -7.64 -12.33 -14.30
CA PRO A 428 -7.10 -11.01 -14.58
C PRO A 428 -8.16 -10.04 -15.14
N LEU A 429 -8.09 -8.79 -14.70
CA LEU A 429 -8.91 -7.68 -15.21
C LEU A 429 -8.28 -7.16 -16.50
N THR A 430 -8.94 -7.36 -17.65
CA THR A 430 -8.33 -7.07 -18.95
C THR A 430 -8.60 -5.66 -19.45
N VAL A 431 -7.55 -5.00 -19.97
CA VAL A 431 -7.61 -3.67 -20.59
C VAL A 431 -6.81 -3.65 -21.89
N ALA A 432 -7.16 -2.71 -22.78
CA ALA A 432 -6.36 -2.37 -23.96
C ALA A 432 -5.73 -0.99 -23.77
N GLN A 433 -4.54 -0.79 -24.34
CA GLN A 433 -3.86 0.50 -24.27
C GLN A 433 -4.73 1.62 -24.90
N GLY A 434 -4.82 2.75 -24.21
CA GLY A 434 -5.56 3.95 -24.61
C GLY A 434 -7.01 4.02 -24.09
N GLN A 435 -7.55 2.95 -23.52
CA GLN A 435 -8.92 2.93 -22.98
C GLN A 435 -9.07 3.86 -21.78
N ARG A 436 -10.20 4.57 -21.69
CA ARG A 436 -10.72 5.12 -20.42
C ARG A 436 -11.49 4.02 -19.71
N VAL A 437 -11.00 3.60 -18.56
CA VAL A 437 -11.58 2.51 -17.78
C VAL A 437 -12.39 3.10 -16.63
N ARG A 438 -13.63 2.63 -16.45
CA ARG A 438 -14.41 2.81 -15.21
C ARG A 438 -14.36 1.52 -14.41
N MET A 439 -13.90 1.57 -13.18
CA MET A 439 -13.81 0.39 -12.32
C MET A 439 -14.66 0.59 -11.06
N ARG A 440 -15.53 -0.38 -10.79
CA ARG A 440 -16.35 -0.42 -9.57
C ARG A 440 -15.67 -1.30 -8.53
N LEU A 441 -15.40 -0.73 -7.36
CA LEU A 441 -14.85 -1.42 -6.19
C LEU A 441 -15.98 -1.63 -5.18
N ARG A 442 -16.49 -2.87 -5.06
CA ARG A 442 -17.59 -3.23 -4.14
C ARG A 442 -17.08 -3.98 -2.93
N ASN A 443 -17.25 -3.41 -1.74
CA ASN A 443 -16.91 -4.09 -0.51
C ASN A 443 -18.11 -4.86 0.00
N MET A 444 -17.99 -6.19 0.01
CA MET A 444 -19.04 -7.11 0.45
C MET A 444 -18.75 -7.69 1.85
N SER A 445 -17.72 -7.21 2.54
CA SER A 445 -17.35 -7.63 3.90
C SER A 445 -17.67 -6.56 4.95
N ALA A 446 -17.52 -6.95 6.22
CA ALA A 446 -17.69 -6.06 7.37
C ALA A 446 -16.45 -5.21 7.69
N MET A 447 -15.35 -5.38 6.96
CA MET A 447 -14.07 -4.69 7.17
C MET A 447 -13.78 -3.71 6.05
N PHE A 448 -13.11 -2.59 6.33
CA PHE A 448 -12.66 -1.68 5.28
C PHE A 448 -11.48 -2.28 4.52
N HIS A 449 -11.30 -1.86 3.26
CA HIS A 449 -10.14 -2.26 2.44
C HIS A 449 -9.53 -1.05 1.75
N PRO A 450 -8.26 -0.68 2.02
CA PRO A 450 -7.53 0.26 1.19
C PRO A 450 -7.13 -0.43 -0.12
N MET A 451 -7.80 -0.10 -1.22
CA MET A 451 -7.54 -0.72 -2.52
C MET A 451 -6.52 0.09 -3.31
N HIS A 452 -5.42 -0.56 -3.70
CA HIS A 452 -4.31 0.02 -4.45
C HIS A 452 -4.23 -0.55 -5.87
N VAL A 453 -3.90 0.31 -6.84
CA VAL A 453 -3.65 -0.07 -8.24
C VAL A 453 -2.24 0.37 -8.63
N HIS A 454 -1.39 -0.60 -8.98
CA HIS A 454 -0.02 -0.31 -9.42
C HIS A 454 0.02 0.34 -10.81
N GLY A 455 1.09 1.09 -11.06
CA GLY A 455 1.43 1.66 -12.37
C GLY A 455 0.47 2.73 -12.91
N HIS A 456 -0.62 3.01 -12.19
CA HIS A 456 -1.68 3.92 -12.59
C HIS A 456 -2.06 4.82 -11.43
N THR A 457 -2.68 5.94 -11.78
CA THR A 457 -3.42 6.76 -10.85
C THR A 457 -4.83 6.89 -11.39
N PHE A 458 -5.80 7.01 -10.50
CA PHE A 458 -7.21 7.06 -10.85
C PHE A 458 -7.86 8.29 -10.25
N ALA A 459 -8.86 8.84 -10.94
CA ALA A 459 -9.78 9.79 -10.35
C ALA A 459 -10.90 9.04 -9.64
N LEU A 460 -11.22 9.47 -8.43
CA LEU A 460 -12.51 9.15 -7.83
C LEU A 460 -13.60 9.87 -8.63
N VAL A 461 -14.72 9.18 -8.79
CA VAL A 461 -15.79 9.63 -9.67
C VAL A 461 -16.53 10.81 -9.07
N ASP A 462 -17.44 11.42 -9.84
CA ASP A 462 -18.23 12.59 -9.39
C ASP A 462 -17.38 13.77 -8.92
N GLY A 463 -16.17 13.91 -9.49
CA GLY A 463 -15.26 15.00 -9.20
C GLY A 463 -14.44 14.81 -7.93
N GLY A 464 -14.27 13.58 -7.47
CA GLY A 464 -13.36 13.23 -6.37
C GLY A 464 -11.88 13.26 -6.77
N ALA A 465 -11.01 13.25 -5.76
CA ALA A 465 -9.56 13.40 -5.91
C ALA A 465 -8.90 12.35 -6.82
N ARG A 466 -7.74 12.70 -7.37
CA ARG A 466 -6.84 11.76 -8.07
C ARG A 466 -5.96 11.06 -7.04
N LYS A 467 -5.92 9.74 -7.08
CA LYS A 467 -5.34 8.86 -6.05
C LYS A 467 -4.75 7.60 -6.68
N ASP A 468 -4.01 6.81 -5.90
CA ASP A 468 -3.60 5.44 -6.26
C ASP A 468 -4.07 4.41 -5.25
N THR A 469 -4.51 4.85 -4.06
CA THR A 469 -5.03 3.99 -3.00
C THR A 469 -6.31 4.59 -2.46
N VAL A 470 -7.38 3.80 -2.32
CA VAL A 470 -8.65 4.31 -1.78
C VAL A 470 -9.28 3.35 -0.79
N THR A 471 -9.64 3.85 0.39
CA THR A 471 -10.42 3.10 1.37
C THR A 471 -11.86 2.85 0.89
N VAL A 472 -12.22 1.57 0.73
CA VAL A 472 -13.59 1.13 0.48
C VAL A 472 -14.17 0.59 1.78
N ARG A 473 -15.12 1.33 2.36
CA ARG A 473 -15.76 0.99 3.64
C ARG A 473 -16.71 -0.22 3.52
N PRO A 474 -17.03 -0.88 4.64
CA PRO A 474 -17.91 -2.05 4.68
C PRO A 474 -19.24 -1.82 3.96
N MET A 475 -19.65 -2.79 3.16
CA MET A 475 -20.91 -2.75 2.42
C MET A 475 -21.10 -1.53 1.51
N GLN A 476 -20.01 -0.84 1.13
CA GLN A 476 -20.04 0.31 0.23
C GLN A 476 -19.44 0.01 -1.14
N THR A 477 -19.71 0.90 -2.07
CA THR A 477 -19.10 0.91 -3.40
C THR A 477 -18.34 2.22 -3.57
N VAL A 478 -17.10 2.14 -4.04
CA VAL A 478 -16.38 3.28 -4.61
C VAL A 478 -16.18 2.99 -6.09
N GLU A 479 -16.40 3.97 -6.94
CA GLU A 479 -16.03 3.87 -8.35
C GLU A 479 -14.83 4.77 -8.62
N ILE A 480 -13.96 4.29 -9.49
CA ILE A 480 -12.75 4.98 -9.93
C ILE A 480 -12.68 4.98 -11.45
N GLU A 481 -11.96 5.94 -12.02
CA GLU A 481 -11.64 5.93 -13.44
C GLU A 481 -10.17 6.27 -13.70
N PHE A 482 -9.57 5.59 -14.67
CA PHE A 482 -8.19 5.82 -15.07
C PHE A 482 -8.02 5.62 -16.58
N ASP A 483 -6.94 6.18 -17.11
CA ASP A 483 -6.51 5.95 -18.47
C ASP A 483 -5.57 4.74 -18.49
N ALA A 484 -5.86 3.75 -19.33
CA ALA A 484 -5.01 2.59 -19.53
C ALA A 484 -3.84 2.96 -20.45
N ASP A 485 -2.90 3.77 -19.95
CA ASP A 485 -1.79 4.34 -20.72
C ASP A 485 -0.40 3.77 -20.37
N ASN A 486 -0.32 2.89 -19.36
CA ASN A 486 0.92 2.26 -18.91
C ASN A 486 0.89 0.74 -19.18
N PRO A 487 1.30 0.27 -20.37
CA PRO A 487 1.17 -1.14 -20.75
C PRO A 487 2.00 -2.05 -19.85
N GLY A 488 1.50 -3.24 -19.55
CA GLY A 488 2.17 -4.22 -18.69
C GLY A 488 1.19 -5.13 -17.96
N GLN A 489 1.70 -5.86 -16.97
CA GLN A 489 0.88 -6.59 -15.99
C GLN A 489 1.03 -5.92 -14.63
N TRP A 490 -0.06 -5.40 -14.07
CA TRP A 490 -0.01 -4.58 -12.85
C TRP A 490 -0.80 -5.24 -11.73
N ALA A 491 -0.28 -5.17 -10.51
CA ALA A 491 -1.02 -5.62 -9.34
C ALA A 491 -2.19 -4.68 -9.00
N LEU A 492 -3.29 -5.28 -8.57
CA LEU A 492 -4.39 -4.60 -7.87
C LEU A 492 -4.69 -5.40 -6.62
N HIS A 493 -4.56 -4.79 -5.44
CA HIS A 493 -4.74 -5.52 -4.18
C HIS A 493 -5.25 -4.64 -3.04
N CYS A 494 -5.70 -5.29 -1.97
CA CYS A 494 -5.90 -4.64 -0.68
C CYS A 494 -4.53 -4.35 -0.05
N HIS A 495 -4.33 -3.15 0.49
CA HIS A 495 -3.09 -2.73 1.14
C HIS A 495 -3.08 -3.01 2.66
N ASN A 496 -3.98 -3.88 3.11
CA ASN A 496 -3.76 -4.63 4.35
C ASN A 496 -2.83 -5.80 4.02
N ALA A 497 -1.64 -5.84 4.64
CA ALA A 497 -0.59 -6.81 4.31
C ALA A 497 -1.05 -8.27 4.51
N TYR A 498 -1.83 -8.53 5.55
CA TYR A 498 -2.37 -9.87 5.83
C TYR A 498 -3.48 -10.26 4.85
N HIS A 499 -4.32 -9.31 4.43
CA HIS A 499 -5.30 -9.57 3.36
C HIS A 499 -4.62 -9.86 2.03
N GLN A 500 -3.61 -9.06 1.66
CA GLN A 500 -2.82 -9.25 0.44
C GLN A 500 -2.18 -10.64 0.43
N GLU A 501 -1.45 -10.99 1.50
CA GLU A 501 -0.74 -12.27 1.62
C GLU A 501 -1.72 -13.46 1.69
N ALA A 502 -2.93 -13.26 2.24
CA ALA A 502 -4.01 -14.26 2.19
C ALA A 502 -4.68 -14.39 0.81
N GLY A 503 -4.29 -13.57 -0.18
CA GLY A 503 -4.67 -13.69 -1.58
C GLY A 503 -5.62 -12.61 -2.10
N MET A 504 -5.82 -11.49 -1.40
CA MET A 504 -6.69 -10.39 -1.83
C MET A 504 -6.03 -9.49 -2.90
N MET A 505 -5.63 -10.13 -3.99
CA MET A 505 -4.87 -9.55 -5.08
C MET A 505 -5.36 -10.09 -6.43
N THR A 506 -5.25 -9.28 -7.47
CA THR A 506 -5.46 -9.68 -8.85
C THR A 506 -4.53 -8.89 -9.77
N THR A 507 -4.60 -9.16 -11.07
CA THR A 507 -3.78 -8.51 -12.10
C THR A 507 -4.67 -7.66 -12.99
N LEU A 508 -4.33 -6.37 -13.14
CA LEU A 508 -4.76 -5.54 -14.25
C LEU A 508 -3.86 -5.86 -15.46
N SER A 509 -4.43 -6.56 -16.43
CA SER A 509 -3.71 -7.22 -17.53
C SER A 509 -3.95 -6.49 -18.84
N TYR A 510 -2.91 -5.84 -19.36
CA TYR A 510 -2.94 -5.32 -20.72
C TYR A 510 -2.90 -6.47 -21.73
N ARG A 511 -3.70 -6.37 -22.79
CA ARG A 511 -3.80 -7.34 -23.88
C ARG A 511 -3.46 -6.68 -25.21
N ALA A 512 -2.70 -7.40 -26.05
CA ALA A 512 -2.27 -6.97 -27.40
C ALA A 512 -2.62 -8.00 -28.47
#